data_AF-A0A3L7SNT1-F1
#
_entry.id   AF-A0A3L7SNT1-F1
#
_cell.length_a   1.000
_cell.length_b   1.000
_cell.length_c   1.000
_cell.angle_alpha   90.00
_cell.angle_beta   90.00
_cell.angle_gamma   90.00
#
_symmetry.space_group_name_H-M   'P 1'
#
loop_
_entity.id
_entity.type
_entity.pdbx_description
1 polymer ?
#
loop_
_entity_poly.entity_id
_entity_poly.type
_entity_poly.pdbx_seq_one_letter_code
_entity_poly.pdbx_strand_id
1 'polypeptide(L)' 'MVIRQFLVLFLATFPFGILQKATWLTPLITASIAFPMLALDEIGAELLNPFSKENVHQLPLDSFCQNLEGCLRDFLELK' A
#
# COMPACT_ATOMS: atom_id res chain seq x y z
N MET A 1 -3.90 4.97 11.79
CA MET A 1 -4.10 3.65 11.16
C MET A 1 -3.68 2.57 12.14
N VAL A 2 -4.63 1.78 12.64
CA VAL A 2 -4.39 0.79 13.72
C VAL A 2 -3.37 -0.27 13.30
N ILE A 3 -3.37 -0.67 12.02
CA ILE A 3 -2.45 -1.66 11.42
C ILE A 3 -0.97 -1.31 11.66
N ARG A 4 -0.60 -0.04 11.49
CA ARG A 4 0.77 0.43 11.67
C ARG A 4 1.29 0.27 13.11
N GLN A 5 0.40 0.39 14.11
CA GLN A 5 0.76 0.19 15.51
C GLN A 5 1.07 -1.30 15.80
N PHE A 6 0.25 -2.20 15.25
CA PHE A 6 0.48 -3.64 15.34
C PHE A 6 1.78 -4.05 14.64
N LEU A 7 2.07 -3.48 13.47
CA LEU A 7 3.27 -3.78 12.70
C LEU A 7 4.54 -3.36 13.45
N VAL A 8 4.54 -2.17 14.06
CA VAL A 8 5.67 -1.69 14.87
C VAL A 8 5.88 -2.58 16.09
N LEU A 9 4.82 -2.97 16.79
CA LEU A 9 4.91 -3.90 17.94
C LEU A 9 5.46 -5.27 17.52
N PHE A 10 5.00 -5.78 16.38
CA PHE A 10 5.47 -7.05 15.83
C PHE A 10 6.98 -6.99 15.50
N LEU A 11 7.41 -5.98 14.73
CA LEU A 11 8.82 -5.81 14.37
C LEU A 11 9.71 -5.53 15.59
N ALA A 12 9.21 -4.83 16.61
CA ALA A 12 9.93 -4.61 17.85
C ALA A 12 10.10 -5.88 18.68
N THR A 13 9.11 -6.78 18.67
CA THR A 13 9.13 -8.03 19.45
C THR A 13 9.90 -9.14 18.72
N PHE A 14 9.89 -9.14 17.40
CA PHE A 14 10.55 -10.12 16.54
C PHE A 14 12.04 -10.42 16.88
N PRO A 15 12.93 -9.44 17.07
CA PRO A 15 14.34 -9.70 17.41
C PRO A 15 14.49 -10.49 18.73
N PHE A 16 13.63 -10.27 19.71
CA PHE A 16 13.66 -11.01 20.98
C PHE A 16 13.31 -12.49 20.78
N GLY A 17 12.41 -12.80 19.84
CA GLY A 17 12.02 -14.18 19.51
C GLY A 17 13.12 -14.98 18.80
N ILE A 18 13.99 -14.33 18.02
CA ILE A 18 15.07 -14.99 17.28
C ILE A 18 16.44 -14.85 17.97
N LEU A 19 16.54 -14.06 19.04
CA LEU A 19 17.80 -13.70 19.71
C LEU A 19 18.64 -14.93 20.07
N GLN A 20 18.00 -16.00 20.58
CA GLN A 20 18.72 -17.22 20.99
C GLN A 20 19.22 -18.09 19.84
N LYS A 21 18.63 -17.96 18.63
CA LYS A 21 19.01 -18.77 17.47
C LYS A 21 20.04 -18.07 16.59
N ALA A 22 19.94 -16.76 16.47
CA ALA A 22 20.72 -15.98 15.52
C ALA A 22 21.73 -15.04 16.17
N THR A 23 21.66 -14.76 17.49
CA THR A 23 22.52 -13.88 18.31
C THR A 23 23.09 -12.66 17.56
N TRP A 24 24.19 -12.85 16.81
CA TRP A 24 24.86 -11.81 16.01
C TRP A 24 24.19 -11.48 14.66
N LEU A 25 23.56 -12.47 14.03
CA LEU A 25 22.80 -12.33 12.78
C LEU A 25 21.39 -11.77 13.01
N THR A 26 20.92 -11.72 14.27
CA THR A 26 19.62 -11.18 14.68
C THR A 26 19.28 -9.84 14.00
N PRO A 27 20.10 -8.77 14.09
CA PRO A 27 19.78 -7.49 13.46
C PRO A 27 19.68 -7.59 11.93
N LEU A 28 20.50 -8.43 11.29
CA LEU A 28 20.48 -8.61 9.84
C LEU A 28 19.18 -9.29 9.39
N ILE A 29 18.79 -10.37 10.07
CA ILE A 29 17.56 -11.11 9.77
C ILE A 29 16.34 -10.23 10.04
N THR A 30 16.31 -9.53 11.17
CA THR A 30 15.23 -8.60 11.50
C THR A 30 15.11 -7.48 10.46
N ALA A 31 16.21 -6.87 10.04
CA ALA A 31 16.20 -5.84 8.99
C ALA A 31 15.68 -6.39 7.65
N SER A 32 16.11 -7.60 7.29
CA SER A 32 15.70 -8.25 6.04
C SER A 32 14.19 -8.56 6.00
N ILE A 33 13.55 -8.79 7.15
CA ILE A 33 12.10 -9.02 7.28
C ILE A 33 11.34 -7.70 7.45
N ALA A 34 11.92 -6.74 8.15
CA ALA A 34 11.33 -5.41 8.34
C ALA A 34 11.15 -4.69 6.99
N PHE A 35 12.13 -4.80 6.09
CA PHE A 35 12.07 -4.14 4.78
C PHE A 35 10.80 -4.48 3.97
N PRO A 36 10.48 -5.74 3.65
CA PRO A 36 9.28 -6.07 2.90
C PRO A 36 7.98 -5.81 3.70
N MET A 37 7.98 -5.97 5.02
CA MET A 37 6.81 -5.67 5.85
C MET A 37 6.44 -4.18 5.80
N LEU A 38 7.43 -3.30 5.92
CA LEU A 38 7.24 -1.85 5.85
C LEU A 38 6.83 -1.41 4.44
N ALA A 39 7.47 -1.96 3.40
CA ALA A 39 7.07 -1.71 2.01
C ALA A 39 5.61 -2.13 1.76
N LEU A 40 5.18 -3.27 2.33
CA LEU A 40 3.81 -3.74 2.22
C LEU A 40 2.80 -2.83 2.96
N ASP A 41 3.16 -2.27 4.12
CA ASP A 41 2.32 -1.30 4.85
C ASP A 41 2.04 -0.06 3.98
N GLU A 42 3.08 0.46 3.31
CA GLU A 42 2.98 1.64 2.46
C GLU A 42 2.14 1.36 1.21
N ILE A 43 2.37 0.25 0.52
CA ILE A 43 1.54 -0.19 -0.61
C ILE A 43 0.08 -0.41 -0.17
N GLY A 44 -0.13 -1.03 0.99
CA GLY A 44 -1.46 -1.24 1.55
C GLY A 44 -2.19 0.07 1.85
N ALA A 45 -1.46 1.08 2.36
CA ALA A 45 -2.02 2.41 2.61
C ALA A 45 -2.43 3.13 1.31
N GLU A 46 -1.61 3.02 0.26
CA GLU A 46 -1.97 3.57 -1.06
C GLU A 46 -3.19 2.87 -1.67
N LEU A 47 -3.23 1.53 -1.62
CA LEU A 47 -4.35 0.73 -2.14
C LEU A 47 -5.68 0.99 -1.41
N LEU A 48 -5.63 1.32 -0.13
CA LEU A 48 -6.83 1.67 0.66
C LEU A 48 -7.39 3.05 0.29
N ASN A 49 -6.62 3.91 -0.39
CA ASN A 49 -7.08 5.22 -0.85
C ASN A 49 -6.83 5.42 -2.36
N PRO A 50 -7.49 4.62 -3.23
CA PRO A 50 -7.20 4.57 -4.66
C PRO A 50 -7.65 5.82 -5.44
N PHE A 51 -8.45 6.68 -4.82
CA PHE A 51 -9.07 7.86 -5.45
C PHE A 51 -8.40 9.18 -5.04
N SER A 52 -7.38 9.13 -4.18
CA SER A 52 -6.62 10.33 -3.82
C SER A 52 -5.79 10.79 -5.02
N LYS A 53 -5.88 12.08 -5.35
CA LYS A 53 -5.13 12.70 -6.47
C LYS A 53 -3.62 12.83 -6.20
N GLU A 54 -3.19 12.57 -4.97
CA GLU A 54 -1.79 12.62 -4.56
C GLU A 54 -1.04 11.30 -4.76
N ASN A 55 -1.74 10.20 -5.06
CA ASN A 55 -1.13 8.88 -5.22
C ASN A 55 -0.67 8.66 -6.67
N VAL A 56 0.55 8.14 -6.86
CA VAL A 56 1.08 7.80 -8.20
C VAL A 56 0.27 6.69 -8.87
N HIS A 57 -0.28 5.77 -8.07
CA HIS A 57 -1.18 4.70 -8.49
C HIS A 57 -2.67 5.09 -8.45
N GLN A 58 -2.98 6.37 -8.62
CA GLN A 58 -4.37 6.86 -8.66
C GLN A 58 -5.20 6.19 -9.76
N LEU A 59 -6.46 5.88 -9.44
CA LEU A 59 -7.43 5.52 -10.47
C LEU A 59 -7.76 6.76 -11.32
N PRO A 60 -7.68 6.68 -12.66
CA PRO A 60 -7.95 7.82 -13.54
C PRO A 60 -9.46 8.03 -13.71
N LEU A 61 -10.12 8.46 -12.63
CA LEU A 61 -11.56 8.79 -12.62
C LEU A 61 -11.91 9.86 -13.66
N ASP A 62 -11.05 10.87 -13.80
CA ASP A 62 -11.27 11.98 -14.73
C ASP A 62 -11.34 11.48 -16.18
N SER A 63 -10.49 10.52 -16.59
CA SER A 63 -10.54 9.94 -17.93
C SER A 63 -11.73 8.99 -18.12
N PHE A 64 -12.17 8.33 -17.04
CA PHE A 64 -13.36 7.48 -17.08
C PHE A 64 -14.63 8.31 -17.26
N CYS A 65 -14.75 9.42 -16.52
CA CYS A 65 -15.86 10.37 -16.66
C CYS A 65 -15.88 11.03 -18.05
N GLN A 66 -14.72 11.43 -18.59
CA GLN A 66 -14.62 12.00 -19.94
C GLN A 66 -15.04 11.00 -21.02
N ASN A 67 -14.66 9.71 -20.91
CA ASN A 67 -15.12 8.68 -21.84
C ASN A 67 -16.64 8.47 -21.78
N LEU A 68 -17.20 8.44 -20.57
CA LEU A 68 -18.65 8.31 -20.40
C LEU A 68 -19.41 9.52 -20.97
N GLU A 69 -18.90 10.73 -20.79
CA GLU A 69 -19.48 11.95 -21.38
C GLU A 69 -19.47 11.88 -22.92
N GLY A 70 -18.35 11.45 -23.52
CA GLY A 70 -18.25 11.26 -24.97
C GLY A 70 -19.28 10.26 -25.50
N CYS A 71 -19.36 9.07 -24.91
CA CYS A 71 -20.35 8.07 -25.30
C CYS A 71 -21.80 8.56 -25.17
N LEU A 72 -22.12 9.32 -24.12
CA LEU A 72 -23.46 9.89 -23.94
C LEU A 72 -23.78 10.94 -25.00
N ARG A 73 -22.81 11.77 -25.38
CA ARG A 73 -22.94 12.76 -26.45
C ARG A 73 -23.22 12.09 -27.79
N ASP A 74 -22.42 11.09 -28.14
CA ASP A 74 -22.57 10.34 -29.39
C ASP A 74 -23.96 9.68 -29.48
N PHE A 75 -24.44 9.12 -28.36
CA PHE A 75 -25.77 8.50 -28.30
C PHE A 75 -26.91 9.51 -28.46
N LEU A 76 -26.75 10.72 -27.93
CA LEU A 76 -27.75 11.80 -28.05
C LEU A 76 -27.77 12.44 -29.44
N GLU A 77 -26.62 12.53 -30.12
CA GLU A 77 -26.50 13.05 -31.49
C GLU A 77 -26.98 12.05 -32.56
N LEU A 78 -27.05 10.76 -32.22
CA LEU A 78 -27.60 9.68 -33.06
C LEU A 78 -29.14 9.57 -33.01
N LYS A 79 -29.84 10.47 -32.31
CA LYS A 79 -31.31 10.53 -32.23
C LYS A 79 -31.87 11.77 -32.91
#